data_AF-A0A1I7UIR1-F1
#
_entry.id   AF-A0A1I7UIR1-F1
#
_cell.length_a   1.000
_cell.length_b   1.000
_cell.length_c   1.000
_cell.angle_alpha   90.00
_cell.angle_beta   90.00
_cell.angle_gamma   90.00
#
_symmetry.space_group_name_H-M   'P 1'
#
loop_
_entity.id
_entity.type
_entity.pdbx_description
1 polymer ?
#
loop_
_entity_poly.entity_id
_entity_poly.type
_entity_poly.pdbx_seq_one_letter_code
_entity_poly.pdbx_strand_id
1 'polypeptide(L)'
;MNRLVEYGSVESIPYYNCSRKTFSEWEQTGIKRPWLGYPLIVFGVFIELLYIPIIYIIFKTRLIRHSCYKIIVVLAFIDMGATCCSCLITGPLLVMGSVFCMYPTFTYVAGGIALVI
;
A
#
# COMPACT_ATOMS: atom_id res chain seq x y z
N MET A 1 8.47 1.94 13.49
CA MET A 1 8.04 3.35 13.70
C MET A 1 8.85 4.07 14.78
N ASN A 2 9.30 3.43 15.87
CA ASN A 2 10.09 4.11 16.91
C ASN A 2 11.36 4.80 16.37
N ARG A 3 12.01 4.22 15.36
CA ARG A 3 13.18 4.82 14.71
C ARG A 3 12.89 6.12 13.94
N LEU A 4 11.68 6.28 13.41
CA LEU A 4 11.27 7.55 12.79
C LEU A 4 11.22 8.69 13.82
N VAL A 5 10.73 8.39 15.03
CA VAL A 5 10.63 9.36 16.13
C VAL A 5 12.02 9.68 16.70
N GLU A 6 12.89 8.67 16.82
CA GLU A 6 14.26 8.82 17.32
C GLU A 6 15.15 9.66 16.41
N TYR A 7 15.07 9.44 15.09
CA TYR A 7 15.97 10.09 14.11
C TYR A 7 15.32 11.31 13.41
N GLY A 8 14.02 11.55 13.59
CA GLY A 8 13.28 12.69 13.05
C GLY A 8 12.92 12.61 11.56
N SER A 9 13.68 11.86 10.76
CA SER A 9 13.38 11.59 9.34
C SER A 9 13.77 10.16 8.97
N VAL A 10 13.29 9.66 7.82
CA VAL A 10 13.69 8.32 7.33
C VAL A 10 15.13 8.33 6.85
N GLU A 11 15.57 9.42 6.23
CA GLU A 11 16.91 9.51 5.63
C GLU A 11 18.05 9.58 6.66
N SER A 12 17.75 10.00 7.89
CA SER A 12 18.69 10.00 9.01
C SER A 12 18.80 8.63 9.70
N ILE A 13 17.93 7.67 9.39
CA ILE A 13 18.05 6.30 9.90
C ILE A 13 19.28 5.64 9.24
N PRO A 14 20.14 4.95 10.01
CA PRO A 14 21.27 4.20 9.44
C PRO A 14 20.83 3.30 8.29
N TYR A 15 21.62 3.30 7.20
CA TYR A 15 21.37 2.57 5.95
C TYR A 15 20.26 3.11 5.02
N TYR A 16 19.52 4.14 5.41
CA TYR A 16 18.45 4.75 4.59
C TYR A 16 18.83 6.14 4.02
N ASN A 17 20.11 6.50 4.07
CA ASN A 17 20.59 7.78 3.56
C ASN A 17 20.51 7.85 2.03
N CYS A 18 19.77 8.85 1.52
CA CYS A 18 19.53 9.07 0.09
C CYS A 18 20.34 10.25 -0.52
N SER A 19 21.26 10.86 0.24
CA SER A 19 22.02 12.06 -0.14
C SER A 19 23.04 11.85 -1.28
N ARG A 20 23.15 10.63 -1.83
CA ARG A 20 24.07 10.30 -2.93
C ARG A 20 23.67 10.95 -4.25
N LYS A 21 22.36 11.11 -4.51
CA LYS A 21 21.84 11.67 -5.77
C LYS A 21 20.68 12.61 -5.48
N THR A 22 20.44 13.54 -6.40
CA THR A 22 19.26 14.40 -6.41
C THR A 22 18.01 13.63 -6.85
N PHE A 23 16.83 14.19 -6.61
CA PHE A 23 15.55 13.56 -6.96
C PHE A 23 15.45 13.18 -8.45
N SER A 24 15.87 14.07 -9.36
CA SER A 24 15.81 13.84 -10.81
C SER A 24 16.76 12.71 -11.26
N GLU A 25 17.92 12.59 -10.63
CA GLU A 25 18.87 11.50 -10.89
C GLU A 25 18.36 10.16 -10.33
N TRP A 26 17.62 10.17 -9.22
CA TRP A 26 16.93 8.99 -8.69
C TRP A 26 15.79 8.55 -9.60
N GLU A 27 15.01 9.49 -10.13
CA GLU A 27 13.94 9.22 -11.09
C GLU A 27 14.45 8.50 -12.34
N GLN A 28 15.60 8.92 -12.86
CA GLN A 28 16.24 8.28 -14.02
C GLN A 28 16.75 6.87 -13.75
N THR A 29 17.00 6.53 -12.47
CA THR A 29 17.44 5.18 -12.08
C THR A 29 16.27 4.18 -12.06
N GLY A 30 15.04 4.69 -12.00
CA GLY A 30 13.81 3.92 -11.92
C GLY A 30 13.43 3.21 -13.23
N ILE A 31 13.13 1.91 -13.14
CA ILE A 31 12.60 1.15 -14.28
C ILE A 31 11.07 1.25 -14.28
N LYS A 32 10.53 2.02 -15.24
CA LYS A 32 9.08 2.15 -15.42
C LYS A 32 8.49 0.85 -15.97
N ARG A 33 7.51 0.28 -15.27
CA ARG A 33 6.81 -0.95 -15.67
C ARG A 33 5.30 -0.70 -15.80
N PRO A 34 4.87 0.21 -16.69
CA PRO A 34 3.46 0.58 -16.82
C PRO A 34 2.57 -0.61 -17.20
N TRP A 35 3.10 -1.57 -17.96
CA TRP A 35 2.37 -2.80 -18.32
C TRP A 35 2.00 -3.66 -17.11
N LEU A 36 2.77 -3.62 -16.02
CA LEU A 36 2.40 -4.28 -14.76
C LEU A 36 1.58 -3.34 -13.87
N GLY A 37 1.94 -2.06 -13.84
CA GLY A 37 1.31 -1.07 -12.96
C GLY A 37 -0.16 -0.80 -13.29
N TYR A 38 -0.52 -0.56 -14.55
CA TYR A 38 -1.91 -0.24 -14.91
C TYR A 38 -2.89 -1.39 -14.61
N PRO A 39 -2.61 -2.66 -15.00
CA PRO A 39 -3.49 -3.77 -14.64
C PRO A 39 -3.65 -3.95 -13.13
N LEU A 40 -2.59 -3.76 -12.35
CA LEU A 40 -2.65 -3.81 -10.89
C LEU A 40 -3.60 -2.75 -10.32
N ILE A 41 -3.49 -1.50 -10.80
CA ILE A 41 -4.38 -0.41 -10.35
C ILE A 41 -5.83 -0.73 -10.70
N VAL A 42 -6.09 -1.09 -11.96
CA VAL A 42 -7.46 -1.39 -12.43
C VAL A 42 -8.06 -2.55 -11.64
N PHE A 43 -7.30 -3.63 -11.44
CA PHE A 43 -7.74 -4.77 -10.66
C PHE A 43 -7.99 -4.39 -9.20
N GLY A 44 -7.07 -3.68 -8.55
CA GLY A 44 -7.22 -3.25 -7.15
C GLY A 44 -8.44 -2.36 -6.95
N VAL A 45 -8.64 -1.35 -7.82
CA VAL A 45 -9.82 -0.47 -7.76
C VAL A 45 -11.12 -1.27 -7.94
N PHE A 46 -11.15 -2.20 -8.89
CA PHE A 46 -12.32 -3.04 -9.12
C PHE A 46 -12.67 -3.89 -7.90
N ILE A 47 -11.66 -4.54 -7.28
CA ILE A 47 -11.86 -5.38 -6.11
C ILE A 47 -12.31 -4.57 -4.88
N GLU A 48 -11.71 -3.40 -4.63
CA GLU A 48 -12.15 -2.49 -3.56
C GLU A 48 -13.61 -2.06 -3.71
N LEU A 49 -14.02 -1.72 -4.94
CA LEU A 49 -15.40 -1.36 -5.24
C LEU A 49 -16.37 -2.53 -5.02
N LEU A 50 -15.93 -3.78 -5.16
CA LEU A 50 -16.75 -4.96 -4.87
C LEU A 50 -16.86 -5.25 -3.37
N TYR A 51 -15.80 -5.05 -2.59
CA TYR A 51 -15.83 -5.31 -1.14
C TYR A 51 -16.80 -4.39 -0.40
N ILE A 52 -16.88 -3.10 -0.77
CA ILE A 52 -17.77 -2.11 -0.14
C ILE A 52 -19.25 -2.55 -0.10
N PRO A 53 -19.92 -2.89 -1.22
CA PRO A 53 -21.31 -3.32 -1.21
C PRO A 53 -21.52 -4.68 -0.52
N ILE A 54 -20.54 -5.59 -0.59
CA ILE A 54 -20.63 -6.90 0.08
C ILE A 54 -20.68 -6.70 1.60
N ILE A 55 -19.75 -5.92 2.14
CA ILE A 55 -19.71 -5.61 3.57
C ILE A 55 -20.99 -4.86 3.97
N TYR A 56 -21.41 -3.87 3.18
CA TYR A 56 -22.64 -3.12 3.44
C TYR A 56 -23.88 -4.03 3.54
N ILE A 57 -24.04 -5.00 2.63
CA ILE A 57 -25.16 -5.96 2.67
C ILE A 57 -25.11 -6.83 3.93
N ILE A 58 -23.94 -7.32 4.34
CA ILE A 58 -23.78 -8.14 5.55
C ILE A 58 -24.26 -7.38 6.80
N PHE A 59 -23.93 -6.09 6.91
CA PHE A 59 -24.41 -5.25 8.01
C PHE A 59 -25.90 -4.92 7.88
N LYS A 60 -26.38 -4.55 6.69
CA LYS A 60 -27.79 -4.21 6.44
C LYS A 60 -28.74 -5.37 6.76
N THR A 61 -28.36 -6.59 6.39
CA THR A 61 -29.16 -7.80 6.59
C THR A 61 -28.98 -8.42 7.99
N ARG A 62 -28.16 -7.82 8.86
CA ARG A 62 -27.81 -8.32 10.20
C ARG A 62 -27.21 -9.74 10.21
N LEU A 63 -26.64 -10.17 9.07
CA LEU A 63 -25.97 -11.46 8.92
C LEU A 63 -24.75 -11.60 9.86
N ILE A 64 -24.18 -10.46 10.28
CA ILE A 64 -23.08 -10.37 11.27
C ILE A 64 -23.39 -11.03 12.62
N ARG A 65 -24.66 -11.35 12.91
CA ARG A 65 -25.04 -12.11 14.12
C ARG A 65 -24.43 -13.50 14.14
N HIS A 66 -24.23 -14.12 12.97
CA HIS A 66 -23.63 -15.45 12.85
C HIS A 66 -22.10 -15.38 12.91
N SER A 67 -21.49 -16.31 13.65
CA SER A 67 -20.03 -16.36 13.85
C SER A 67 -19.24 -16.42 12.54
N CYS A 68 -19.72 -17.16 11.54
CA CYS A 68 -19.04 -17.27 10.24
C CYS A 68 -18.97 -15.91 9.52
N TYR A 69 -20.05 -15.13 9.53
CA TYR A 69 -20.08 -13.81 8.89
C TYR A 69 -19.19 -12.78 9.61
N LYS A 70 -18.95 -12.94 10.92
CA LYS A 70 -17.98 -12.11 11.64
C LYS A 70 -16.56 -12.33 11.10
N ILE A 71 -16.19 -13.60 10.90
CA ILE A 71 -14.87 -13.96 10.34
C ILE A 71 -14.74 -13.43 8.91
N ILE A 72 -15.78 -13.61 8.08
CA ILE A 72 -15.79 -13.10 6.69
C ILE A 72 -15.59 -11.58 6.65
N VAL A 73 -16.23 -10.82 7.55
CA VAL A 73 -16.05 -9.36 7.60
C VAL A 73 -14.63 -8.98 8.02
N VAL A 74 -14.04 -9.67 9.00
CA VAL A 74 -12.64 -9.42 9.40
C VAL A 74 -11.68 -9.73 8.24
N LEU A 75 -11.87 -10.85 7.55
CA LEU A 75 -11.09 -11.21 6.37
C LEU A 75 -11.24 -10.19 5.25
N ALA A 76 -12.46 -9.70 4.99
CA ALA A 76 -12.69 -8.67 3.99
C ALA A 76 -11.92 -7.37 4.30
N PHE A 77 -11.82 -6.96 5.56
CA PHE A 77 -11.00 -5.80 5.94
C PHE A 77 -9.51 -6.02 5.74
N ILE A 78 -9.00 -7.22 6.04
CA ILE A 78 -7.60 -7.59 5.80
C ILE A 78 -7.32 -7.57 4.29
N ASP A 79 -8.20 -8.19 3.50
CA ASP A 79 -8.07 -8.24 2.04
C ASP A 79 -8.10 -6.84 1.40
N MET A 80 -8.98 -5.95 1.87
CA MET A 80 -9.01 -4.55 1.42
C MET A 80 -7.69 -3.84 1.77
N GLY A 81 -7.19 -4.01 3.00
CA GLY A 81 -5.89 -3.47 3.40
C GLY A 81 -4.74 -3.97 2.52
N ALA A 82 -4.70 -5.29 2.27
CA ALA A 82 -3.67 -5.93 1.46
C ALA A 82 -3.77 -5.50 -0.02
N THR A 83 -4.98 -5.39 -0.55
CA THR A 83 -5.26 -4.89 -1.91
C THR A 83 -4.83 -3.44 -2.06
N CYS A 84 -5.10 -2.60 -1.07
CA CYS A 84 -4.65 -1.22 -1.05
C CYS A 84 -3.11 -1.12 -1.12
N CYS A 85 -2.39 -1.88 -0.28
CA CYS A 85 -0.92 -1.87 -0.29
C CYS A 85 -0.32 -2.47 -1.58
N SER A 86 -0.85 -3.60 -2.02
CA SER A 86 -0.27 -4.39 -3.12
C SER A 86 -0.66 -3.87 -4.51
N CYS A 87 -1.83 -3.25 -4.64
CA CYS A 87 -2.34 -2.77 -5.92
C CYS A 87 -2.38 -1.25 -5.99
N LEU A 88 -3.04 -0.58 -5.03
CA LEU A 88 -3.27 0.87 -5.10
C LEU A 88 -2.04 1.70 -4.78
N ILE A 89 -1.16 1.22 -3.89
CA ILE A 89 0.12 1.88 -3.59
C ILE A 89 1.21 1.42 -4.58
N THR A 90 1.38 0.11 -4.73
CA THR A 90 2.47 -0.44 -5.55
C THR A 90 2.25 -0.21 -7.05
N GLY A 91 1.00 -0.21 -7.53
CA GLY A 91 0.66 0.03 -8.94
C GLY A 91 1.18 1.38 -9.46
N PRO A 92 0.82 2.52 -8.84
CA PRO A 92 1.34 3.83 -9.25
C PRO A 92 2.87 3.93 -9.12
N LEU A 93 3.46 3.33 -8.08
CA LEU A 93 4.91 3.27 -7.93
C LEU A 93 5.57 2.52 -9.11
N LEU A 94 4.97 1.43 -9.59
CA LEU A 94 5.43 0.69 -10.78
C LEU A 94 5.27 1.48 -12.08
N VAL A 95 4.18 2.24 -12.23
CA VAL A 95 3.97 3.12 -13.41
C VAL A 95 5.03 4.22 -13.45
N MET A 96 5.32 4.85 -12.31
CA MET A 96 6.34 5.89 -12.20
C MET A 96 7.77 5.32 -12.25
N GLY A 97 7.96 4.02 -11.95
CA GLY A 97 9.28 3.42 -11.78
C GLY A 97 9.96 3.90 -10.50
N SER A 98 9.19 4.22 -9.47
CA SER A 98 9.70 4.85 -8.24
C SER A 98 10.73 3.98 -7.54
N VAL A 99 11.85 4.58 -7.16
CA VAL A 99 12.83 4.00 -6.23
C VAL A 99 12.58 4.51 -4.81
N PHE A 100 13.08 3.80 -3.81
CA PHE A 100 12.89 4.16 -2.39
C PHE A 100 13.23 5.63 -2.10
N CYS A 101 14.34 6.13 -2.65
CA CYS A 101 14.84 7.48 -2.41
C CYS A 101 14.03 8.61 -3.06
N MET A 102 13.04 8.30 -3.91
CA MET A 102 12.14 9.35 -4.43
C MET A 102 11.12 9.79 -3.39
N TYR A 103 10.60 8.83 -2.61
CA TYR A 103 9.57 9.08 -1.60
C TYR A 103 9.85 8.26 -0.31
N PRO A 104 10.98 8.50 0.38
CA PRO A 104 11.48 7.60 1.43
C PRO A 104 10.50 7.47 2.60
N THR A 105 9.91 8.58 3.05
CA THR A 105 8.91 8.56 4.14
C THR A 105 7.66 7.78 3.76
N PHE A 106 7.14 7.99 2.55
CA PHE A 106 5.96 7.30 2.06
C PHE A 106 6.22 5.79 1.92
N THR A 107 7.31 5.41 1.24
CA THR A 107 7.66 4.00 1.03
C THR A 107 7.95 3.28 2.36
N TYR A 108 8.63 3.94 3.30
CA TYR A 108 8.91 3.36 4.62
C TYR A 108 7.64 3.11 5.43
N VAL A 109 6.72 4.09 5.48
CA VAL A 109 5.46 3.95 6.22
C VAL A 109 4.54 2.94 5.54
N ALA A 110 4.40 3.01 4.21
CA ALA A 110 3.58 2.07 3.44
C ALA A 110 4.08 0.63 3.59
N GLY A 111 5.40 0.40 3.53
CA GLY A 111 6.00 -0.91 3.76
C GLY A 111 5.78 -1.42 5.19
N GLY A 112 5.84 -0.52 6.19
CA GLY A 112 5.51 -0.87 7.58
C GLY A 112 4.05 -1.28 7.76
N ILE A 113 3.11 -0.57 7.12
CA ILE A 113 1.69 -0.90 7.14
C ILE A 113 1.44 -2.24 6.44
N ALA A 114 2.05 -2.45 5.27
CA ALA A 114 1.90 -3.68 4.49
C ALA A 114 2.42 -4.94 5.19
N LEU A 115 3.33 -4.82 6.16
CA LEU A 115 3.81 -5.96 6.97
C LEU A 115 2.86 -6.33 8.12
N VAL A 116 2.02 -5.39 8.56
CA VAL A 116 1.10 -5.60 9.68
C VAL A 116 -0.25 -6.15 9.21
N ILE A 117 -0.66 -5.75 8.01
CA ILE A 117 -1.86 -6.24 7.33
C ILE A 117 -1.60 -7.64 6.78
#